data_AF-T0MTL1-F1
#
_entry.id   AF-T0MTL1-F1
#
_cell.length_a   1.000
_cell.length_b   1.000
_cell.length_c   1.000
_cell.angle_alpha   90.00
_cell.angle_beta   90.00
_cell.angle_gamma   90.00
#
_symmetry.space_group_name_H-M   'P 1'
#
loop_
_entity.id
_entity.type
_entity.pdbx_description
1 polymer ?
#
loop_
_entity_poly.entity_id
_entity_poly.type
_entity_poly.pdbx_seq_one_letter_code
_entity_poly.pdbx_strand_id
1 'polypeptide(L)'
;MLESLDGEINSVISDSSIFGIIKERKREFSAKKVASLEDKFSELVFCTLTANTSAEMGLKCQEYLDGIQKYDKESLRRSLIRCHYRFPNTRSRFIAENYKKKGLLPGILRSKDRRNLLVENYMGIGMKEASHFLRNTGYFQYPILDKHIQRFLSNYFGREVKVRNRKDYEREEKLFLEISARHHLEPGIMDLVVWYLMTGKILK
;
A
#
# COMPACT_ATOMS: atom_id res chain seq x y z
N MET A 1 20.12 18.41 9.54
CA MET A 1 19.48 17.58 8.49
C MET A 1 18.20 16.94 9.01
N LEU A 2 18.26 16.20 10.14
CA LEU A 2 17.08 15.66 10.84
C LEU A 2 16.04 16.75 11.20
N GLU A 3 16.47 17.82 11.86
CA GLU A 3 15.59 18.96 12.25
C GLU A 3 14.86 19.61 11.06
N SER A 4 15.43 19.54 9.85
CA SER A 4 14.78 20.06 8.64
C SER A 4 13.60 19.19 8.21
N LEU A 5 13.76 17.86 8.26
CA LEU A 5 12.72 16.93 7.81
C LEU A 5 11.60 16.76 8.85
N ASP A 6 11.92 16.81 10.15
CA ASP A 6 10.87 16.91 11.18
C ASP A 6 10.07 18.21 11.01
N GLY A 7 10.74 19.32 10.64
CA GLY A 7 10.08 20.59 10.29
C GLY A 7 9.15 20.47 9.07
N GLU A 8 9.58 19.80 8.00
CA GLU A 8 8.77 19.55 6.81
C GLU A 8 7.54 18.67 7.12
N ILE A 9 7.70 17.61 7.92
CA ILE A 9 6.59 16.78 8.39
C ILE A 9 5.59 17.65 9.16
N ASN A 10 6.07 18.45 10.11
CA ASN A 10 5.22 19.31 10.93
C ASN A 10 4.48 20.36 10.09
N SER A 11 5.14 20.89 9.05
CA SER A 11 4.50 21.79 8.08
C SER A 11 3.29 21.14 7.42
N VAL A 12 3.44 19.92 6.89
CA VAL A 12 2.33 19.16 6.27
C VAL A 12 1.22 18.84 7.27
N ILE A 13 1.56 18.49 8.52
CA ILE A 13 0.58 18.20 9.57
C ILE A 13 -0.21 19.46 9.95
N SER A 14 0.46 20.61 10.00
CA SER A 14 -0.15 21.90 10.37
C SER A 14 -0.97 22.52 9.24
N ASP A 15 -0.69 22.18 7.98
CA ASP A 15 -1.47 22.64 6.83
C ASP A 15 -2.85 21.95 6.81
N SER A 16 -3.87 22.69 7.24
CA SER A 16 -5.25 22.19 7.31
C SER A 16 -5.81 21.74 5.96
N SER A 17 -5.36 22.32 4.84
CA SER A 17 -5.84 21.97 3.51
C SER A 17 -5.29 20.61 3.08
N ILE A 18 -4.00 20.38 3.28
CA ILE A 18 -3.32 19.13 2.93
C ILE A 18 -3.72 18.03 3.92
N PHE A 19 -3.62 18.31 5.21
CA PHE A 19 -3.92 17.33 6.25
C PHE A 19 -5.42 16.98 6.30
N GLY A 20 -6.29 17.89 5.86
CA GLY A 20 -7.71 17.62 5.62
C GLY A 20 -7.91 16.49 4.60
N ILE A 21 -7.18 16.50 3.49
CA ILE A 21 -7.22 15.44 2.47
C ILE A 21 -6.72 14.10 3.04
N ILE A 22 -5.64 14.12 3.84
CA ILE A 22 -5.11 12.93 4.51
C ILE A 22 -6.15 12.33 5.47
N LYS A 23 -6.83 13.17 6.25
CA LYS A 23 -7.92 12.74 7.14
C LYS A 23 -9.08 12.11 6.36
N GLU A 24 -9.42 12.64 5.19
CA GLU A 24 -10.45 12.06 4.35
C GLU A 24 -10.04 10.68 3.81
N ARG A 25 -8.80 10.52 3.32
CA ARG A 25 -8.28 9.21 2.92
C ARG A 25 -8.29 8.20 4.06
N LYS A 26 -7.95 8.62 5.28
CA LYS A 26 -8.07 7.78 6.48
C LYS A 26 -9.51 7.29 6.69
N ARG A 27 -10.52 8.15 6.49
CA ARG A 27 -11.94 7.77 6.62
C ARG A 27 -12.33 6.76 5.56
N GLU A 28 -11.95 6.98 4.30
CA GLU A 28 -12.19 6.03 3.20
C GLU A 28 -11.58 4.65 3.49
N PHE A 29 -10.32 4.60 3.94
CA PHE A 29 -9.67 3.34 4.32
C PHE A 29 -10.33 2.68 5.54
N SER A 30 -10.78 3.47 6.51
CA SER A 30 -11.49 2.96 7.68
C SER A 30 -12.83 2.32 7.28
N ALA A 31 -13.56 2.94 6.34
CA ALA A 31 -14.80 2.39 5.81
C ALA A 31 -14.59 1.03 5.11
N LYS A 32 -13.42 0.81 4.49
CA LYS A 32 -13.08 -0.47 3.87
C LYS A 32 -12.96 -1.65 4.85
N LYS A 33 -12.86 -1.42 6.17
CA LYS A 33 -12.91 -2.51 7.18
C LYS A 33 -14.20 -3.30 7.12
N VAL A 34 -15.33 -2.63 6.91
CA VAL A 34 -16.67 -3.23 6.88
C VAL A 34 -17.18 -3.48 5.45
N ALA A 35 -16.37 -3.18 4.44
CA ALA A 35 -16.73 -3.40 3.05
C ALA A 35 -16.86 -4.90 2.70
N SER A 36 -17.48 -5.16 1.55
CA SER A 36 -17.70 -6.51 1.02
C SER A 36 -16.39 -7.28 0.81
N LEU A 37 -16.48 -8.60 0.68
CA LEU A 37 -15.33 -9.41 0.31
C LEU A 37 -14.78 -9.01 -1.06
N GLU A 38 -15.67 -8.68 -2.00
CA GLU A 38 -15.37 -8.21 -3.34
C GLU A 38 -14.59 -6.89 -3.31
N ASP A 39 -15.01 -5.93 -2.50
CA ASP A 39 -14.31 -4.66 -2.32
C ASP A 39 -12.89 -4.84 -1.76
N LYS A 40 -12.76 -5.68 -0.72
CA LYS A 40 -11.46 -5.99 -0.14
C LYS A 40 -10.59 -6.72 -1.16
N PHE A 41 -11.15 -7.66 -1.92
CA PHE A 41 -10.38 -8.34 -2.95
C PHE A 41 -9.95 -7.37 -4.07
N SER A 42 -10.80 -6.43 -4.48
CA SER A 42 -10.44 -5.38 -5.43
C SER A 42 -9.27 -4.53 -4.93
N GLU A 43 -9.20 -4.25 -3.63
CA GLU A 43 -8.05 -3.55 -3.03
C GLU A 43 -6.77 -4.41 -3.01
N LEU A 44 -6.89 -5.73 -2.81
CA LEU A 44 -5.75 -6.64 -2.96
C LEU A 44 -5.23 -6.67 -4.40
N VAL A 45 -6.14 -6.60 -5.38
CA VAL A 45 -5.80 -6.47 -6.81
C VAL A 45 -5.07 -5.17 -7.07
N PHE A 46 -5.54 -4.05 -6.52
CA PHE A 46 -4.84 -2.77 -6.60
C PHE A 46 -3.39 -2.88 -6.11
N CYS A 47 -3.17 -3.39 -4.90
CA CYS A 47 -1.82 -3.57 -4.35
C CYS A 47 -0.95 -4.53 -5.19
N THR A 48 -1.57 -5.55 -5.80
CA THR A 48 -0.88 -6.46 -6.72
C THR A 48 -0.40 -5.74 -7.99
N LEU A 49 -1.18 -4.76 -8.47
CA LEU A 49 -0.87 -4.00 -9.69
C LEU A 49 0.14 -2.88 -9.43
N THR A 50 0.08 -2.22 -8.27
CA THR A 50 1.04 -1.16 -7.88
C THR A 50 2.42 -1.70 -7.51
N ALA A 51 2.57 -3.01 -7.33
CA ALA A 51 3.86 -3.65 -7.16
C ALA A 51 4.75 -3.44 -8.41
N ASN A 52 5.75 -2.56 -8.27
CA ASN A 52 6.68 -2.08 -9.31
C ASN A 52 6.03 -1.22 -10.41
N THR A 53 4.88 -0.59 -10.11
CA THR A 53 4.28 0.44 -10.96
C THR A 53 3.79 1.62 -10.11
N SER A 54 3.26 2.68 -10.71
CA SER A 54 2.75 3.83 -9.96
C SER A 54 1.33 3.57 -9.45
N ALA A 55 0.92 4.30 -8.41
CA ALA A 55 -0.45 4.25 -7.91
C ALA A 55 -1.46 4.66 -9.00
N GLU A 56 -1.12 5.63 -9.85
CA GLU A 56 -1.97 6.05 -10.98
C GLU A 56 -2.18 4.92 -12.00
N MET A 57 -1.13 4.15 -12.30
CA MET A 57 -1.26 2.97 -13.17
C MET A 57 -2.17 1.90 -12.53
N GLY A 58 -2.06 1.70 -11.21
CA GLY A 58 -2.94 0.81 -10.46
C GLY A 58 -4.41 1.25 -10.54
N LEU A 59 -4.69 2.53 -10.30
CA LEU A 59 -6.02 3.13 -10.38
C LEU A 59 -6.61 3.00 -11.78
N LYS A 60 -5.84 3.40 -12.81
CA LYS A 60 -6.24 3.25 -14.21
C LYS A 60 -6.61 1.80 -14.51
N CYS A 61 -5.79 0.84 -14.12
CA CYS A 61 -6.11 -0.55 -14.43
C CYS A 61 -7.32 -1.06 -13.63
N GLN A 62 -7.59 -0.60 -12.39
CA GLN A 62 -8.82 -0.97 -11.68
C GLN A 62 -10.08 -0.62 -12.50
N GLU A 63 -10.11 0.53 -13.19
CA GLU A 63 -11.23 0.91 -14.08
C GLU A 63 -11.40 -0.09 -15.23
N TYR A 64 -10.31 -0.58 -15.81
CA TYR A 64 -10.35 -1.59 -16.90
C TYR A 64 -10.68 -3.00 -16.41
N LEU A 65 -10.57 -3.26 -15.11
CA LEU A 65 -10.95 -4.53 -14.49
C LEU A 65 -12.38 -4.53 -13.97
N ASP A 66 -13.06 -3.37 -13.97
CA ASP A 66 -14.44 -3.28 -13.53
C ASP A 66 -15.36 -4.15 -14.41
N GLY A 67 -16.33 -4.79 -13.76
CA GLY A 67 -17.24 -5.74 -14.41
C GLY A 67 -16.64 -7.09 -14.83
N ILE A 68 -15.34 -7.35 -14.62
CA ILE A 68 -14.77 -8.69 -14.89
C ILE A 68 -15.32 -9.70 -13.86
N GLN A 69 -16.18 -10.59 -14.35
CA GLN A 69 -16.70 -11.67 -13.52
C GLN A 69 -15.62 -12.72 -13.24
N LYS A 70 -15.54 -13.15 -11.98
CA LYS A 70 -14.69 -14.25 -11.51
C LYS A 70 -13.18 -14.10 -11.77
N TYR A 71 -12.72 -12.91 -12.19
CA TYR A 71 -11.29 -12.63 -12.40
C TYR A 71 -10.60 -13.70 -13.28
N ASP A 72 -11.23 -14.08 -14.39
CA ASP A 72 -10.64 -15.06 -15.31
C ASP A 72 -9.34 -14.54 -15.92
N LYS A 73 -8.33 -15.40 -16.01
CA LYS A 73 -6.95 -15.01 -16.37
C LYS A 73 -6.87 -14.30 -17.73
N GLU A 74 -7.60 -14.77 -18.74
CA GLU A 74 -7.50 -14.21 -20.10
C GLU A 74 -8.20 -12.85 -20.23
N SER A 75 -9.35 -12.66 -19.60
CA SER A 75 -10.00 -11.34 -19.54
C SER A 75 -9.15 -10.35 -18.76
N LEU A 76 -8.58 -10.76 -17.62
CA LEU A 76 -7.63 -9.93 -16.87
C LEU A 76 -6.44 -9.53 -17.74
N ARG A 77 -5.81 -10.49 -18.41
CA ARG A 77 -4.67 -10.23 -19.29
C ARG A 77 -5.03 -9.24 -20.39
N ARG A 78 -6.17 -9.44 -21.06
CA ARG A 78 -6.65 -8.53 -22.12
C ARG A 78 -6.89 -7.12 -21.57
N SER A 79 -7.56 -6.98 -20.43
CA SER A 79 -7.78 -5.68 -19.80
C SER A 79 -6.47 -4.99 -19.39
N LEU A 80 -5.51 -5.74 -18.84
CA LEU A 80 -4.20 -5.21 -18.49
C LEU A 80 -3.41 -4.74 -19.73
N ILE A 81 -3.52 -5.43 -20.85
CA ILE A 81 -2.95 -4.97 -22.13
C ILE A 81 -3.63 -3.67 -22.57
N ARG A 82 -4.97 -3.57 -22.49
CA ARG A 82 -5.71 -2.36 -22.86
C ARG A 82 -5.39 -1.15 -21.98
N CYS A 83 -5.11 -1.33 -20.68
CA CYS A 83 -4.65 -0.22 -19.83
C CYS A 83 -3.15 0.13 -20.03
N HIS A 84 -2.43 -0.56 -20.93
CA HIS A 84 -0.98 -0.46 -21.17
C HIS A 84 -0.14 -0.86 -19.95
N TYR A 85 -0.60 -1.85 -19.18
CA TYR A 85 0.15 -2.37 -18.05
C TYR A 85 1.34 -3.22 -18.52
N ARG A 86 2.52 -2.96 -17.95
CA ARG A 86 3.80 -3.55 -18.41
C ARG A 86 4.02 -5.03 -18.06
N PHE A 87 3.21 -5.62 -17.17
CA PHE A 87 3.34 -7.04 -16.78
C PHE A 87 2.01 -7.82 -16.87
N PRO A 88 1.34 -7.82 -18.03
CA PRO A 88 -0.03 -8.32 -18.14
C PRO A 88 -0.10 -9.83 -17.90
N ASN A 89 0.88 -10.60 -18.36
CA ASN A 89 0.92 -12.07 -18.20
C ASN A 89 1.10 -12.47 -16.73
N THR A 90 2.08 -11.90 -16.04
CA THR A 90 2.38 -12.26 -14.65
C THR A 90 1.28 -11.82 -13.70
N ARG A 91 0.79 -10.58 -13.81
CA ARG A 91 -0.22 -10.06 -12.88
C ARG A 91 -1.60 -10.68 -13.10
N SER A 92 -2.01 -10.94 -14.35
CA SER A 92 -3.27 -11.67 -14.58
C SER A 92 -3.25 -13.06 -13.94
N ARG A 93 -2.14 -13.80 -14.06
CA ARG A 93 -1.96 -15.09 -13.39
C ARG A 93 -2.06 -14.96 -11.87
N PHE A 94 -1.34 -14.02 -11.26
CA PHE A 94 -1.40 -13.82 -9.80
C PHE A 94 -2.81 -13.50 -9.33
N ILE A 95 -3.48 -12.54 -9.98
CA ILE A 95 -4.82 -12.12 -9.61
C ILE A 95 -5.82 -13.27 -9.74
N ALA A 96 -5.77 -14.03 -10.84
CA ALA A 96 -6.66 -15.18 -11.05
C ALA A 96 -6.46 -16.28 -9.98
N GLU A 97 -5.21 -16.61 -9.64
CA GLU A 97 -4.92 -17.60 -8.59
C GLU A 97 -5.34 -17.08 -7.20
N ASN A 98 -5.11 -15.80 -6.92
CA ASN A 98 -5.52 -15.16 -5.67
C ASN A 98 -7.05 -15.14 -5.53
N TYR A 99 -7.80 -14.96 -6.62
CA TYR A 99 -9.26 -14.94 -6.61
C TYR A 99 -9.85 -16.27 -6.14
N LYS A 100 -9.26 -17.42 -6.54
CA LYS A 100 -9.67 -18.75 -6.09
C LYS A 100 -9.60 -18.89 -4.56
N LYS A 101 -8.70 -18.14 -3.93
CA LYS A 101 -8.46 -18.14 -2.48
C LYS A 101 -9.09 -16.94 -1.75
N LYS A 102 -9.90 -16.10 -2.43
CA LYS A 102 -10.44 -14.87 -1.82
C LYS A 102 -11.18 -15.11 -0.50
N GLY A 103 -11.81 -16.27 -0.34
CA GLY A 103 -12.52 -16.67 0.89
C GLY A 103 -11.65 -16.73 2.14
N LEU A 104 -10.31 -16.75 2.00
CA LEU A 104 -9.38 -16.69 3.13
C LEU A 104 -9.28 -15.26 3.73
N LEU A 105 -9.56 -14.21 2.95
CA LEU A 105 -9.38 -12.81 3.38
C LEU A 105 -10.05 -12.49 4.72
N PRO A 106 -11.33 -12.83 4.97
CA PRO A 106 -11.97 -12.50 6.24
C PRO A 106 -11.28 -13.12 7.46
N GLY A 107 -10.82 -14.38 7.33
CA GLY A 107 -10.07 -15.07 8.38
C GLY A 107 -8.72 -14.43 8.62
N ILE A 108 -7.99 -14.12 7.54
CA ILE A 108 -6.69 -13.46 7.60
C ILE A 108 -6.80 -12.10 8.29
N LEU A 109 -7.77 -11.26 7.92
CA LEU A 109 -7.94 -9.91 8.47
C LEU A 109 -8.29 -9.89 9.97
N ARG A 110 -8.94 -10.95 10.49
CA ARG A 110 -9.19 -11.13 11.93
C ARG A 110 -7.94 -11.56 12.70
N SER A 111 -6.96 -12.16 12.04
CA SER A 111 -5.72 -12.59 12.69
C SER A 111 -4.89 -11.40 13.17
N LYS A 112 -4.13 -11.59 14.25
CA LYS A 112 -3.06 -10.66 14.65
C LYS A 112 -1.90 -10.70 13.66
N ASP A 113 -1.65 -11.86 13.05
CA ASP A 113 -0.56 -12.08 12.09
C ASP A 113 -1.00 -11.89 10.62
N ARG A 114 -1.99 -11.03 10.40
CA ARG A 114 -2.60 -10.81 9.08
C ARG A 114 -1.61 -10.47 7.98
N ARG A 115 -0.52 -9.76 8.29
CA ARG A 115 0.49 -9.37 7.30
C ARG A 115 1.25 -10.59 6.76
N ASN A 116 1.73 -11.46 7.63
CA ASN A 116 2.46 -12.66 7.21
C ASN A 116 1.54 -13.61 6.45
N LEU A 117 0.31 -13.79 6.95
CA LEU A 117 -0.69 -14.61 6.29
C LEU A 117 -1.02 -14.10 4.87
N LEU A 118 -1.06 -12.79 4.63
CA LEU A 118 -1.22 -12.26 3.27
C LEU A 118 -0.04 -12.62 2.36
N VAL A 119 1.19 -12.47 2.86
CA VAL A 119 2.42 -12.79 2.12
C VAL A 119 2.51 -14.28 1.78
N GLU A 120 2.09 -15.15 2.70
CA GLU A 120 2.16 -16.60 2.52
C GLU A 120 1.08 -17.13 1.57
N ASN A 121 -0.10 -16.52 1.55
CA ASN A 121 -1.27 -17.08 0.86
C ASN A 121 -1.53 -16.48 -0.53
N TYR A 122 -1.06 -15.25 -0.80
CA TYR A 122 -1.34 -14.55 -2.05
C TYR A 122 -0.10 -14.29 -2.90
N MET A 123 -0.19 -14.68 -4.16
CA MET A 123 0.88 -14.52 -5.13
C MET A 123 1.15 -13.05 -5.43
N GLY A 124 2.42 -12.68 -5.51
CA GLY A 124 2.85 -11.33 -5.85
C GLY A 124 2.64 -10.30 -4.74
N ILE A 125 2.31 -10.75 -3.52
CA ILE A 125 2.19 -9.93 -2.32
C ILE A 125 3.44 -10.15 -1.45
N GLY A 126 4.33 -9.17 -1.41
CA GLY A 126 5.43 -9.12 -0.44
C GLY A 126 5.04 -8.34 0.81
N MET A 127 6.01 -8.14 1.71
CA MET A 127 5.80 -7.36 2.95
C MET A 127 5.23 -5.97 2.67
N LYS A 128 5.73 -5.30 1.63
CA LYS A 128 5.28 -3.97 1.21
C LYS A 128 3.84 -3.98 0.74
N GLU A 129 3.49 -4.86 -0.20
CA GLU A 129 2.14 -4.98 -0.74
C GLU A 129 1.14 -5.41 0.33
N ALA A 130 1.54 -6.27 1.26
CA ALA A 130 0.70 -6.68 2.39
C ALA A 130 0.44 -5.50 3.34
N SER A 131 1.47 -4.74 3.73
CA SER A 131 1.29 -3.51 4.51
C SER A 131 0.40 -2.50 3.80
N HIS A 132 0.58 -2.34 2.47
CA HIS A 132 -0.22 -1.44 1.63
C HIS A 132 -1.70 -1.82 1.64
N PHE A 133 -2.00 -3.09 1.39
CA PHE A 133 -3.34 -3.63 1.43
C PHE A 133 -3.99 -3.44 2.82
N LEU A 134 -3.23 -3.69 3.88
CA LEU A 134 -3.70 -3.53 5.26
C LEU A 134 -4.03 -2.08 5.57
N ARG A 135 -3.18 -1.12 5.16
CA ARG A 135 -3.46 0.31 5.31
C ARG A 135 -4.74 0.69 4.58
N ASN A 136 -4.89 0.27 3.33
CA ASN A 136 -6.05 0.62 2.49
C ASN A 136 -7.36 -0.06 2.94
N THR A 137 -7.24 -1.11 3.76
CA THR A 137 -8.38 -1.76 4.45
C THR A 137 -8.51 -1.33 5.92
N GLY A 138 -7.85 -0.24 6.31
CA GLY A 138 -8.04 0.48 7.58
C GLY A 138 -7.14 0.04 8.73
N TYR A 139 -6.14 -0.81 8.49
CA TYR A 139 -5.17 -1.23 9.51
C TYR A 139 -3.90 -0.39 9.42
N PHE A 140 -3.84 0.69 10.20
CA PHE A 140 -2.80 1.71 10.08
C PHE A 140 -1.49 1.41 10.83
N GLN A 141 -1.38 0.26 11.48
CA GLN A 141 -0.18 -0.13 12.24
C GLN A 141 1.00 -0.64 11.37
N TYR A 142 0.87 -0.66 10.05
CA TYR A 142 1.85 -1.25 9.14
C TYR A 142 2.48 -0.19 8.22
N PRO A 143 3.76 0.17 8.44
CA PRO A 143 4.54 0.97 7.49
C PRO A 143 4.61 0.35 6.09
N ILE A 144 4.69 1.19 5.05
CA ILE A 144 4.78 0.76 3.65
C ILE A 144 6.16 1.18 3.10
N LEU A 145 7.18 0.35 3.29
CA LEU A 145 8.56 0.68 2.88
C LEU A 145 8.82 0.53 1.37
N ASP A 146 8.18 1.36 0.56
CA ASP A 146 8.43 1.42 -0.88
C ASP A 146 9.75 2.19 -1.21
N LYS A 147 10.01 2.48 -2.49
CA LYS A 147 11.20 3.24 -2.90
C LYS A 147 11.21 4.71 -2.43
N HIS A 148 10.06 5.37 -2.31
CA HIS A 148 10.01 6.76 -1.86
C HIS A 148 10.20 6.85 -0.35
N ILE A 149 9.60 5.93 0.42
CA ILE A 149 9.81 5.83 1.86
C ILE A 149 11.25 5.41 2.18
N GLN A 150 11.84 4.46 1.44
CA GLN A 150 13.26 4.12 1.59
C GLN A 150 14.18 5.32 1.32
N ARG A 151 13.89 6.11 0.28
CA ARG A 151 14.63 7.35 -0.01
C ARG A 151 14.46 8.40 1.08
N PHE A 152 13.23 8.60 1.57
CA PHE A 152 12.95 9.48 2.69
C PHE A 152 13.76 9.08 3.94
N LEU A 153 13.68 7.80 4.34
CA LEU A 153 14.43 7.28 5.48
C LEU A 153 15.95 7.43 5.28
N SER A 154 16.44 7.23 4.05
CA SER A 154 17.86 7.40 3.76
C SER A 154 18.34 8.84 4.01
N ASN A 155 17.55 9.81 3.53
CA ASN A 155 17.81 11.24 3.75
C ASN A 155 17.67 11.61 5.23
N TYR A 156 16.65 11.06 5.89
CA TYR A 156 16.36 11.32 7.29
C TYR A 156 17.52 10.87 8.19
N PHE A 157 17.99 9.62 8.05
CA PHE A 157 19.05 9.07 8.90
C PHE A 157 20.48 9.31 8.37
N GLY A 158 20.65 9.95 7.22
CA GLY A 158 21.96 10.20 6.63
C GLY A 158 22.73 8.93 6.24
N ARG A 159 22.04 7.81 5.97
CA ARG A 159 22.63 6.53 5.54
C ARG A 159 21.75 5.84 4.51
N GLU A 160 22.31 4.93 3.71
CA GLU A 160 21.48 4.13 2.80
C GLU A 160 20.49 3.25 3.59
N VAL A 161 19.20 3.40 3.28
CA VAL A 161 18.12 2.54 3.73
C VAL A 161 17.60 1.78 2.52
N LYS A 162 17.80 0.45 2.51
CA LYS A 162 17.43 -0.41 1.39
C LYS A 162 16.83 -1.72 1.88
N VAL A 163 15.67 -2.06 1.31
CA VAL A 163 14.95 -3.28 1.64
C VAL A 163 15.15 -4.30 0.53
N ARG A 164 15.93 -5.36 0.79
CA ARG A 164 16.21 -6.42 -0.20
C ARG A 164 15.49 -7.72 0.11
N ASN A 165 15.15 -7.93 1.38
CA ASN A 165 14.49 -9.13 1.87
C ASN A 165 13.63 -8.77 3.09
N ARG A 166 12.95 -9.78 3.64
CA ARG A 166 12.09 -9.62 4.82
C ARG A 166 12.82 -9.11 6.06
N LYS A 167 14.04 -9.59 6.32
CA LYS A 167 14.85 -9.17 7.47
C LYS A 167 15.21 -7.68 7.38
N ASP A 168 15.54 -7.19 6.19
CA ASP A 168 15.74 -5.76 5.97
C ASP A 168 14.43 -5.00 6.20
N TYR A 169 13.29 -5.50 5.71
CA TYR A 169 11.99 -4.86 5.92
C TYR A 169 11.70 -4.67 7.41
N GLU A 170 11.80 -5.73 8.21
CA GLU A 170 11.54 -5.72 9.66
C GLU A 170 12.54 -4.83 10.43
N ARG A 171 13.80 -4.73 9.96
CA ARG A 171 14.81 -3.85 10.55
C ARG A 171 14.50 -2.38 10.27
N GLU A 172 14.34 -2.02 9.00
CA GLU A 172 14.15 -0.62 8.59
C GLU A 172 12.74 -0.11 8.96
N GLU A 173 11.76 -1.00 9.12
CA GLU A 173 10.40 -0.67 9.58
C GLU A 173 10.40 0.03 10.94
N LYS A 174 11.28 -0.40 11.85
CA LYS A 174 11.40 0.18 13.20
C LYS A 174 11.69 1.68 13.15
N LEU A 175 12.51 2.12 12.20
CA LEU A 175 12.85 3.53 12.02
C LEU A 175 11.63 4.36 11.63
N PHE A 176 10.78 3.82 10.75
CA PHE A 176 9.56 4.49 10.35
C PHE A 176 8.54 4.55 11.48
N LEU A 177 8.48 3.49 12.31
CA LEU A 177 7.67 3.48 13.53
C LEU A 177 8.12 4.55 14.53
N GLU A 178 9.44 4.71 14.74
CA GLU A 178 10.00 5.76 15.61
C GLU A 178 9.61 7.16 15.15
N ILE A 179 9.71 7.44 13.84
CA ILE A 179 9.29 8.73 13.26
C ILE A 179 7.79 8.93 13.46
N SER A 180 6.97 7.92 13.14
CA SER A 180 5.51 7.98 13.31
C SER A 180 5.12 8.28 14.77
N ALA A 181 5.78 7.62 15.72
CA ALA A 181 5.55 7.81 17.15
C ALA A 181 5.92 9.22 17.62
N ARG A 182 7.04 9.78 17.14
CA ARG A 182 7.49 11.14 17.49
C ARG A 182 6.48 12.21 17.09
N HIS A 183 5.80 12.04 15.96
CA HIS A 183 4.76 12.97 15.49
C HIS A 183 3.34 12.55 15.90
N HIS A 184 3.19 11.55 16.78
CA HIS A 184 1.90 11.06 17.26
C HIS A 184 0.92 10.64 16.15
N LEU A 185 1.43 10.06 15.06
CA LEU A 185 0.63 9.54 13.96
C LEU A 185 0.72 8.01 13.87
N GLU A 186 -0.39 7.39 13.48
CA GLU A 186 -0.36 5.98 13.08
C GLU A 186 0.53 5.82 11.83
N PRO A 187 1.34 4.75 11.73
CA PRO A 187 2.30 4.63 10.63
C PRO A 187 1.68 4.66 9.23
N GLY A 188 0.50 4.08 9.04
CA GLY A 188 -0.23 4.12 7.78
C GLY A 188 -0.75 5.51 7.39
N ILE A 189 -0.79 6.45 8.34
CA ILE A 189 -1.12 7.87 8.14
C ILE A 189 0.15 8.68 7.92
N MET A 190 1.20 8.43 8.70
CA MET A 190 2.53 8.99 8.46
C MET A 190 3.03 8.65 7.05
N ASP A 191 2.71 7.46 6.53
CA ASP A 191 2.97 7.09 5.13
C ASP A 191 2.40 8.11 4.14
N LEU A 192 1.15 8.57 4.30
CA LEU A 192 0.55 9.56 3.41
C LEU A 192 1.25 10.93 3.51
N VAL A 193 1.67 11.32 4.71
CA VAL A 193 2.41 12.57 4.96
C VAL A 193 3.75 12.53 4.23
N VAL A 194 4.53 11.47 4.46
CA VAL A 194 5.83 11.30 3.80
C VAL A 194 5.65 11.13 2.29
N TRP A 195 4.62 10.42 1.84
CA TRP A 195 4.31 10.28 0.42
C TRP A 195 4.08 11.62 -0.25
N TYR A 196 3.31 12.50 0.40
CA TYR A 196 3.08 13.85 -0.08
C TYR A 196 4.38 14.65 -0.14
N LEU A 197 5.21 14.63 0.91
CA LEU A 197 6.52 15.29 0.89
C LEU A 197 7.39 14.82 -0.29
N MET A 198 7.36 13.52 -0.59
CA MET A 198 8.23 12.93 -1.61
C MET A 198 7.69 13.03 -3.05
N THR A 199 6.41 13.35 -3.24
CA THR A 199 5.74 13.26 -4.55
C THR A 199 4.81 14.42 -4.89
N GLY A 200 4.44 15.26 -3.92
CA GLY A 200 3.43 16.31 -4.04
C GLY A 200 1.99 15.81 -4.19
N LYS A 201 1.74 14.51 -3.97
CA LYS A 201 0.43 13.87 -4.20
C LYS A 201 -0.03 13.06 -3.00
N ILE A 202 -1.34 13.00 -2.79
CA ILE A 202 -2.00 12.11 -1.83
C ILE A 202 -2.88 11.15 -2.63
N LEU A 203 -2.44 9.89 -2.73
CA LEU A 203 -3.17 8.80 -3.40
C LEU A 203 -3.54 7.73 -2.37
N LYS A 204 -3.52 6.45 -2.76
CA LYS A 204 -3.76 5.33 -1.87
C LYS A 204 -2.75 4.22 -2.04
#